data_AF-A0A6S7IC11-F1
#
_entry.id   AF-A0A6S7IC11-F1
#
_cell.length_a   1.000
_cell.length_b   1.000
_cell.length_c   1.000
_cell.angle_alpha   90.00
_cell.angle_beta   90.00
_cell.angle_gamma   90.00
#
_symmetry.space_group_name_H-M   'P 1'
#
loop_
_entity.id
_entity.type
_entity.pdbx_description
1 polymer ?
#
loop_
_entity_poly.entity_id
_entity_poly.type
_entity_poly.pdbx_seq_one_letter_code
_entity_poly.pdbx_strand_id
1 'polypeptide(L)'
;MVVSLIHPNTCGFAKVIAWQLEKSTASTAIRSDGESLPKFRSRISKLHYENFIEAFSECKENYSISFATFQKRFQDLHTKFVKWNSRKINERVKYLATFETEKWKKLPSSKKAEHSLQECRGCSHSYSYEQSLFPVKSKQFNNCQDKNNFVTATQTANDVGESKAKVKCKKREVTKAARELYAQINLQFQKICQVPLAQALVSVPELQLQQKKSKTEMKKEKRDCYRKVKARIEEEWKETDMLRCFGNRQSLKSRQKDRLAQAFEPRLSPEHSQVPEIKRSPVGIFDKMAWDKDALKSEVESYENGKFVNWSQLAKDYNVTNTKGKIAANGGQIVKEWLKSVDSNDTTPIQMIHAFDERRGEA
;
A
#
# COMPACT_ATOMS: atom_id res chain seq x y z
N MET A 1 22.54 29.75 0.38
CA MET A 1 21.75 28.58 0.85
C MET A 1 20.83 29.02 1.98
N VAL A 2 19.61 28.48 2.06
CA VAL A 2 18.64 28.84 3.11
C VAL A 2 19.04 28.17 4.43
N VAL A 3 19.37 28.98 5.46
CA VAL A 3 19.64 28.47 6.82
C VAL A 3 18.40 27.71 7.32
N SER A 4 18.57 26.44 7.66
CA SER A 4 17.50 25.60 8.19
C SER A 4 18.00 24.79 9.36
N LEU A 5 17.34 24.92 10.51
CA LEU A 5 17.67 24.15 11.72
C LEU A 5 17.49 22.64 11.55
N ILE A 6 16.79 22.20 10.51
CA ILE A 6 16.46 20.78 10.28
C ILE A 6 17.41 20.14 9.27
N HIS A 7 18.16 20.96 8.53
CA HIS A 7 19.06 20.45 7.53
C HIS A 7 20.04 19.44 8.17
N PRO A 8 20.35 18.32 7.52
CA PRO A 8 21.24 17.32 8.10
C PRO A 8 22.60 17.90 8.51
N ASN A 9 23.13 18.79 7.66
CA ASN A 9 24.44 19.43 7.86
C ASN A 9 24.45 20.56 8.91
N THR A 10 23.30 20.89 9.50
CA THR A 10 23.24 21.89 10.59
C THR A 10 23.74 21.28 11.89
N CYS A 11 24.52 22.03 12.67
CA CYS A 11 25.09 21.57 13.94
C CYS A 11 24.07 20.84 14.84
N GLY A 12 24.46 19.68 15.37
CA GLY A 12 23.67 18.90 16.32
C GLY A 12 23.40 19.64 17.63
N PHE A 13 24.41 20.36 18.14
CA PHE A 13 24.26 21.24 19.32
C PHE A 13 23.22 22.33 19.09
N ALA A 14 23.21 22.99 17.93
CA ALA A 14 22.19 23.99 17.59
C ALA A 14 20.76 23.43 17.70
N LYS A 15 20.55 22.22 17.19
CA LYS A 15 19.24 21.54 17.19
C LYS A 15 18.78 21.24 18.61
N VAL A 16 19.65 20.64 19.42
CA VAL A 16 19.31 20.20 20.77
C VAL A 16 19.18 21.38 21.72
N ILE A 17 20.10 22.35 21.67
CA ILE A 17 20.06 23.55 22.50
C ILE A 17 18.81 24.37 22.19
N ALA A 18 18.47 24.59 20.92
CA ALA A 18 17.22 25.26 20.57
C ALA A 18 15.98 24.57 21.16
N TRP A 19 15.95 23.23 21.14
CA TRP A 19 14.84 22.46 21.72
C TRP A 19 14.82 22.46 23.25
N GLN A 20 15.98 22.40 23.90
CA GLN A 20 16.09 22.49 25.36
C GLN A 20 15.66 23.87 25.88
N LEU A 21 16.09 24.94 25.20
CA LEU A 21 15.75 26.31 25.56
C LEU A 21 14.25 26.62 25.44
N GLU A 22 13.53 26.03 24.48
CA GLU A 22 12.07 26.19 24.39
C GLU A 22 11.38 25.68 25.67
N LYS A 23 11.81 24.51 26.16
CA LYS A 23 11.24 23.92 27.38
C LYS A 23 11.53 24.79 28.59
N SER A 24 12.79 25.22 28.73
CA SER A 24 13.19 26.09 29.84
C SER A 24 12.44 27.42 29.81
N THR A 25 12.40 28.10 28.66
CA THR A 25 11.70 29.39 28.52
C THR A 25 10.19 29.28 28.73
N ALA A 26 9.54 28.22 28.23
CA ALA A 26 8.13 27.99 28.47
C ALA A 26 7.83 27.70 29.95
N SER A 27 8.75 27.05 30.67
CA SER A 27 8.58 26.74 32.10
C SER A 27 8.80 27.94 33.03
N THR A 28 9.65 28.89 32.64
CA THR A 28 9.99 30.06 33.48
C THR A 28 9.15 31.30 33.16
N ALA A 29 8.51 31.35 31.99
CA ALA A 29 7.73 32.51 31.58
C ALA A 29 6.37 32.56 32.28
N ILE A 30 6.19 33.55 33.15
CA ILE A 30 4.89 33.88 33.76
C ILE A 30 4.17 34.90 32.88
N ARG A 31 2.87 34.68 32.67
CA ARG A 31 2.00 35.62 31.94
C ARG A 31 1.69 36.80 32.85
N SER A 32 1.89 38.02 32.35
CA SER A 32 1.57 39.22 33.13
C SER A 32 0.07 39.47 33.17
N ASP A 33 -0.41 40.08 34.25
CA ASP A 33 -1.83 40.43 34.39
C ASP A 33 -2.27 41.36 33.25
N GLY A 34 -3.38 41.01 32.60
CA GLY A 34 -3.90 41.74 31.43
C GLY A 34 -3.17 41.46 30.10
N GLU A 35 -2.11 40.65 30.06
CA GLU A 35 -1.43 40.29 28.82
C GLU A 35 -2.30 39.35 27.97
N SER A 36 -2.57 39.69 26.71
CA SER A 36 -3.31 38.80 25.81
C SER A 36 -2.48 37.55 25.45
N LEU A 37 -3.15 36.42 25.21
CA LEU A 37 -2.47 35.17 24.85
C LEU A 37 -1.54 35.30 23.62
N PRO A 38 -1.92 36.02 22.54
CA PRO A 38 -1.01 36.25 21.41
C PRO A 38 0.24 37.05 21.79
N LYS A 39 0.09 38.08 22.63
CA LYS A 39 1.19 38.93 23.09
C LYS A 39 2.18 38.11 23.94
N PHE A 40 1.66 37.28 24.84
CA PHE A 40 2.45 36.35 25.65
C PHE A 40 3.24 35.35 24.79
N ARG A 41 2.60 34.71 23.80
CA ARG A 41 3.27 33.77 22.88
C ARG A 41 4.37 34.44 22.05
N SER A 42 4.13 35.67 21.59
CA SER A 42 5.13 36.45 20.86
C SER A 42 6.35 36.76 21.74
N ARG A 43 6.12 37.18 23.00
CA ARG A 43 7.18 37.43 23.98
C ARG A 43 8.01 36.18 24.28
N ILE A 44 7.38 35.03 24.52
CA ILE A 44 8.09 33.76 24.71
C ILE A 44 8.92 33.41 23.48
N SER A 45 8.35 33.54 22.28
CA SER A 45 9.08 33.23 21.04
C SER A 45 10.30 34.12 20.87
N LYS A 46 10.19 35.40 21.21
CA LYS A 46 11.31 36.37 21.17
C LYS A 46 12.38 36.02 22.19
N LEU A 47 12.00 35.75 23.44
CA LEU A 47 12.91 35.34 24.50
C LEU A 47 13.65 34.04 24.16
N HIS A 48 12.95 33.08 23.55
CA HIS A 48 13.55 31.83 23.09
C HIS A 48 14.63 32.04 22.04
N TYR A 49 14.40 32.95 21.09
CA TYR A 49 15.40 33.35 20.10
C TYR A 49 16.59 34.09 20.74
N GLU A 50 16.34 35.03 21.66
CA GLU A 50 17.40 35.76 22.37
C GLU A 50 18.31 34.81 23.15
N ASN A 51 17.72 33.89 23.92
CA ASN A 51 18.45 32.86 24.66
C ASN A 51 19.24 31.93 23.73
N PHE A 52 18.72 31.64 22.53
CA PHE A 52 19.42 30.85 21.54
C PHE A 52 20.68 31.58 21.03
N ILE A 53 20.57 32.87 20.68
CA ILE A 53 21.72 33.66 20.23
C ILE A 53 22.75 33.83 21.36
N GLU A 54 22.29 34.00 22.60
CA GLU A 54 23.16 34.12 23.78
C GLU A 54 23.97 32.84 24.05
N ALA A 55 23.35 31.67 23.88
CA ALA A 55 24.02 30.38 24.05
C ALA A 55 25.19 30.15 23.08
N PHE A 56 25.24 30.91 21.97
CA PHE A 56 26.31 30.87 20.97
C PHE A 56 27.05 32.21 20.86
N SER A 57 27.05 33.02 21.92
CA SER A 57 27.69 34.35 21.95
C SER A 57 29.19 34.34 21.62
N GLU A 58 29.91 33.25 21.92
CA GLU A 58 31.32 33.04 21.56
C GLU A 58 31.54 32.86 20.04
N CYS A 59 30.52 32.48 19.28
CA CYS A 59 30.61 32.14 17.85
C CYS A 59 29.45 32.75 17.04
N LYS A 60 29.08 34.01 17.31
CA LYS A 60 27.88 34.66 16.74
C LYS A 60 27.79 34.56 15.22
N GLU A 61 28.92 34.71 14.51
CA GLU A 61 28.97 34.67 13.05
C GLU A 61 28.50 33.32 12.49
N ASN A 62 28.91 32.22 13.12
CA ASN A 62 28.58 30.85 12.71
C ASN A 62 27.11 30.48 12.98
N TYR A 63 26.45 31.22 13.86
CA TYR A 63 25.08 30.96 14.32
C TYR A 63 24.09 32.10 13.98
N SER A 64 24.47 32.97 13.06
CA SER A 64 23.59 34.06 12.59
C SER A 64 22.36 33.52 11.87
N ILE A 65 21.17 33.83 12.39
CA ILE A 65 19.87 33.50 11.82
C ILE A 65 18.87 34.59 12.19
N SER A 66 18.02 35.02 11.25
CA SER A 66 17.00 36.02 11.56
C SER A 66 15.88 35.44 12.42
N PHE A 67 15.29 36.25 13.30
CA PHE A 67 14.17 35.86 14.17
C PHE A 67 13.02 35.18 13.40
N ALA A 68 12.58 35.77 12.29
CA ALA A 68 11.51 35.21 11.46
C ALA A 68 11.87 33.83 10.88
N THR A 69 13.12 33.65 10.47
CA THR A 69 13.61 32.35 9.96
C THR A 69 13.70 31.33 11.09
N PHE A 70 14.25 31.72 12.24
CA PHE A 70 14.35 30.88 13.43
C PHE A 70 12.98 30.36 13.84
N GLN A 71 11.99 31.24 14.03
CA GLN A 71 10.65 30.86 14.48
C GLN A 71 9.99 29.88 13.52
N LYS A 72 10.04 30.15 12.21
CA LYS A 72 9.44 29.27 11.19
C LYS A 72 10.11 27.89 11.18
N ARG A 73 11.44 27.84 11.22
CA ARG A 73 12.20 26.58 11.14
C ARG A 73 12.20 25.80 12.45
N PHE A 74 12.03 26.49 13.56
CA PHE A 74 11.97 25.88 14.88
C PHE A 74 10.69 25.04 15.07
N GLN A 75 9.54 25.47 14.57
CA GLN A 75 8.30 24.67 14.63
C GLN A 75 8.44 23.31 13.93
N ASP A 76 9.08 23.32 12.77
CA ASP A 76 9.39 22.10 12.03
C ASP A 76 10.37 21.21 12.83
N LEU A 77 11.36 21.79 13.52
CA LEU A 77 12.34 21.08 14.36
C LEU A 77 11.67 20.44 15.58
N HIS A 78 10.84 21.21 16.28
CA HIS A 78 10.06 20.75 17.43
C HIS A 78 9.20 19.55 17.03
N THR A 79 8.52 19.63 15.89
CA THR A 79 7.71 18.53 15.35
C THR A 79 8.55 17.27 15.12
N LYS A 80 9.81 17.39 14.67
CA LYS A 80 10.72 16.25 14.48
C LYS A 80 11.14 15.60 15.79
N PHE A 81 11.42 16.38 16.83
CA PHE A 81 11.74 15.83 18.16
C PHE A 81 10.54 15.17 18.82
N VAL A 82 9.34 15.73 18.67
CA VAL A 82 8.10 15.15 19.23
C VAL A 82 7.72 13.87 18.48
N LYS A 83 7.75 13.89 17.13
CA LYS A 83 7.39 12.74 16.28
C LYS A 83 8.57 11.80 16.02
N TRP A 84 9.58 11.79 16.89
CA TRP A 84 10.66 10.83 16.79
C TRP A 84 10.10 9.41 16.90
N ASN A 85 10.56 8.49 16.04
CA ASN A 85 10.04 7.12 16.00
C ASN A 85 10.20 6.45 17.36
N SER A 86 9.09 6.03 17.98
CA SER A 86 9.06 5.39 19.29
C SER A 86 9.87 4.10 19.36
N ARG A 87 9.97 3.35 18.24
CA ARG A 87 10.80 2.14 18.15
C ARG A 87 12.31 2.43 18.19
N LYS A 88 12.71 3.70 18.02
CA LYS A 88 14.10 4.18 18.00
C LYS A 88 14.35 5.17 19.14
N ILE A 89 13.69 4.97 20.28
CA ILE A 89 13.83 5.86 21.45
C ILE A 89 15.28 5.93 21.95
N ASN A 90 16.01 4.81 21.91
CA ASN A 90 17.42 4.76 22.30
C ASN A 90 18.31 5.66 21.43
N GLU A 91 18.02 5.74 20.12
CA GLU A 91 18.73 6.65 19.20
C GLU A 91 18.47 8.11 19.59
N ARG A 92 17.23 8.44 19.96
CA ARG A 92 16.87 9.78 20.44
C ARG A 92 17.61 10.13 21.73
N VAL A 93 17.62 9.22 22.70
CA VAL A 93 18.32 9.42 23.99
C VAL A 93 19.80 9.65 23.74
N LYS A 94 20.45 8.81 22.92
CA LYS A 94 21.86 8.98 22.54
C LYS A 94 22.11 10.33 21.86
N TYR A 95 21.25 10.72 20.92
CA TYR A 95 21.35 12.00 20.21
C TYR A 95 21.28 13.19 21.17
N LEU A 96 20.27 13.22 22.03
CA LEU A 96 20.07 14.31 23.00
C LEU A 96 21.21 14.38 24.01
N ALA A 97 21.67 13.23 24.53
CA ALA A 97 22.77 13.18 25.48
C ALA A 97 24.10 13.62 24.84
N THR A 98 24.30 13.43 23.54
CA THR A 98 25.54 13.84 22.86
C THR A 98 25.62 15.34 22.66
N PHE A 99 24.51 15.95 22.24
CA PHE A 99 24.46 17.36 21.84
C PHE A 99 23.85 18.29 22.90
N GLU A 100 23.87 17.89 24.17
CA GLU A 100 23.30 18.67 25.26
C GLU A 100 24.05 19.99 25.54
N THR A 101 23.33 20.95 26.13
CA THR A 101 23.87 22.28 26.46
C THR A 101 25.13 22.22 27.35
N GLU A 102 25.17 21.30 28.31
CA GLU A 102 26.32 21.18 29.22
C GLU A 102 27.59 20.69 28.51
N LYS A 103 27.44 19.81 27.52
CA LYS A 103 28.57 19.39 26.67
C LYS A 103 29.06 20.52 25.79
N TRP A 104 28.15 21.34 25.26
CA TRP A 104 28.53 22.53 24.50
C TRP A 104 29.35 23.52 25.35
N LYS A 105 28.92 23.80 26.58
CA LYS A 105 29.66 24.69 27.49
C LYS A 105 31.06 24.18 27.82
N LYS A 106 31.22 22.86 27.98
CA LYS A 106 32.50 22.20 28.29
C LYS A 106 33.46 22.13 27.10
N LEU A 107 33.00 22.38 25.87
CA LEU A 107 33.89 22.37 24.71
C LEU A 107 34.85 23.58 24.75
N PRO A 108 36.13 23.39 24.38
CA PRO A 108 37.05 24.50 24.23
C PRO A 108 36.64 25.39 23.06
N SER A 109 36.96 26.69 23.14
CA SER A 109 36.57 27.68 22.12
C SER A 109 37.09 27.34 20.73
N SER A 110 38.27 26.71 20.62
CA SER A 110 38.82 26.21 19.34
C SER A 110 37.90 25.17 18.67
N LYS A 111 37.32 24.26 19.46
CA LYS A 111 36.36 23.26 18.95
C LYS A 111 35.01 23.87 18.66
N LYS A 112 34.53 24.82 19.48
CA LYS A 112 33.28 25.55 19.22
C LYS A 112 33.30 26.27 17.87
N ALA A 113 34.44 26.83 17.47
CA ALA A 113 34.62 27.52 16.19
C ALA A 113 34.47 26.61 14.96
N GLU A 114 34.70 25.30 15.09
CA GLU A 114 34.47 24.32 14.01
C GLU A 114 32.97 24.05 13.74
N HIS A 115 32.08 24.48 14.65
CA HIS A 115 30.65 24.26 14.54
C HIS A 115 29.91 25.49 13.96
N SER A 116 28.94 25.21 13.10
CA SER A 116 28.16 26.23 12.39
C SER A 116 26.73 25.78 12.07
N LEU A 117 25.85 26.74 11.78
CA LEU A 117 24.49 26.44 11.31
C LEU A 117 24.45 25.91 9.88
N GLN A 118 25.44 26.24 9.05
CA GLN A 118 25.57 25.76 7.69
C GLN A 118 26.84 24.93 7.55
N GLU A 119 26.70 23.70 7.07
CA GLU A 119 27.84 22.80 6.79
C GLU A 119 28.78 22.62 7.98
N CYS A 120 28.21 22.14 9.10
CA CYS A 120 28.92 22.00 10.36
C CYS A 120 30.08 20.98 10.26
N ARG A 121 31.31 21.48 10.14
CA ARG A 121 32.53 20.66 10.05
C ARG A 121 32.83 19.94 11.37
N GLY A 122 32.66 20.63 12.50
CA GLY A 122 32.87 20.04 13.83
C GLY A 122 31.98 18.83 14.09
N CYS A 123 30.69 18.90 13.71
CA CYS A 123 29.83 17.72 13.75
C CYS A 123 30.30 16.65 12.75
N SER A 124 30.69 17.03 11.54
CA SER A 124 31.11 16.07 10.50
C SER A 124 32.35 15.29 10.89
N HIS A 125 33.29 15.90 11.61
CA HIS A 125 34.52 15.26 12.04
C HIS A 125 34.34 14.48 13.35
N SER A 126 33.71 15.07 14.37
CA SER A 126 33.71 14.52 15.73
C SER A 126 32.43 13.79 16.12
N TYR A 127 31.32 14.02 15.40
CA TYR A 127 29.99 13.52 15.78
C TYR A 127 29.21 12.97 14.58
N SER A 128 29.92 12.37 13.62
CA SER A 128 29.33 11.97 12.34
C SER A 128 28.20 10.95 12.51
N TYR A 129 28.45 9.94 13.36
CA TYR A 129 27.48 8.90 13.68
C TYR A 129 26.27 9.47 14.41
N GLU A 130 26.49 10.22 15.49
CA GLU A 130 25.41 10.76 16.30
C GLU A 130 24.53 11.70 15.47
N GLN A 131 25.13 12.53 14.62
CA GLN A 131 24.37 13.41 13.73
C GLN A 131 23.49 12.64 12.74
N SER A 132 23.92 11.46 12.28
CA SER A 132 23.15 10.60 11.37
C SER A 132 21.85 10.05 12.00
N LEU A 133 21.75 10.02 13.34
CA LEU A 133 20.56 9.52 14.06
C LEU A 133 19.35 10.45 13.92
N PHE A 134 19.57 11.72 13.54
CA PHE A 134 18.49 12.70 13.45
C PHE A 134 17.51 12.39 12.29
N PRO A 135 16.18 12.41 12.50
CA PRO A 135 15.20 11.94 11.52
C PRO A 135 14.92 12.92 10.37
N VAL A 136 15.79 12.92 9.35
CA VAL A 136 15.67 13.78 8.15
C VAL A 136 14.91 13.11 7.00
N LYS A 137 13.81 12.41 7.28
CA LYS A 137 12.90 11.87 6.25
C LYS A 137 11.91 12.94 5.79
N SER A 138 12.34 14.01 5.14
CA SER A 138 11.41 14.91 4.42
C SER A 138 11.69 14.81 2.92
N LYS A 139 10.62 14.85 2.11
CA LYS A 139 10.75 14.86 0.63
C LYS A 139 11.63 16.00 0.12
N GLN A 140 11.75 17.08 0.89
CA GLN A 140 12.59 18.26 0.60
C GLN A 140 14.09 17.99 0.68
N PHE A 141 14.53 16.95 1.40
CA PHE A 141 15.95 16.61 1.56
C PHE A 141 16.31 15.26 0.94
N ASN A 142 15.43 14.65 0.15
CA ASN A 142 15.70 13.38 -0.53
C ASN A 142 16.92 13.49 -1.47
N ASN A 143 17.08 14.62 -2.18
CA ASN A 143 18.24 14.87 -3.05
C ASN A 143 19.51 15.29 -2.27
N CYS A 144 19.39 15.60 -0.97
CA CYS A 144 20.53 15.90 -0.12
C CYS A 144 21.08 14.66 0.59
N GLN A 145 20.39 13.51 0.55
CA GLN A 145 20.86 12.27 1.21
C GLN A 145 22.14 11.73 0.57
N ASP A 146 22.26 11.79 -0.75
CA ASP A 146 23.46 11.37 -1.49
C ASP A 146 24.66 12.32 -1.28
N LYS A 147 24.41 13.54 -0.78
CA LYS A 147 25.43 14.55 -0.46
C LYS A 147 25.58 14.80 1.04
N ASN A 148 24.92 13.99 1.87
CA ASN A 148 24.96 14.16 3.31
C ASN A 148 26.17 13.42 3.86
N ASN A 149 27.28 14.15 4.04
CA ASN A 149 28.56 13.63 4.52
C ASN A 149 28.42 12.70 5.73
N PHE A 150 27.41 12.96 6.58
CA PHE A 150 27.09 12.18 7.78
C PHE A 150 26.53 10.78 7.52
N VAL A 151 25.67 10.64 6.50
CA VAL A 151 25.07 9.36 6.12
C VAL A 151 26.08 8.52 5.34
N THR A 152 26.85 9.14 4.45
CA THR A 152 27.92 8.46 3.73
C THR A 152 29.00 7.95 4.68
N ALA A 153 29.45 8.78 5.64
CA ALA A 153 30.45 8.38 6.63
C ALA A 153 30.00 7.20 7.51
N THR A 154 28.71 7.15 7.88
CA THR A 154 28.17 6.02 8.65
C THR A 154 27.94 4.78 7.81
N GLN A 155 27.55 4.92 6.55
CA GLN A 155 27.48 3.80 5.60
C GLN A 155 28.88 3.21 5.38
N THR A 156 29.89 4.02 5.07
CA THR A 156 31.27 3.55 4.89
C THR A 156 31.85 2.94 6.16
N ALA A 157 31.54 3.45 7.35
CA ALA A 157 32.01 2.87 8.62
C ALA A 157 31.35 1.50 8.90
N ASN A 158 30.06 1.34 8.57
CA ASN A 158 29.38 0.05 8.67
C ASN A 158 29.89 -0.94 7.60
N ASP A 159 30.21 -0.47 6.40
CA ASP A 159 30.73 -1.29 5.30
C ASP A 159 32.16 -1.80 5.59
N VAL A 160 32.97 -1.04 6.34
CA VAL A 160 34.31 -1.45 6.80
C VAL A 160 34.24 -2.39 8.02
N GLY A 161 33.23 -2.24 8.89
CA GLY A 161 33.01 -3.09 10.07
C GLY A 161 32.35 -4.44 9.77
N GLU A 162 31.64 -4.57 8.65
CA GLU A 162 30.96 -5.79 8.21
C GLU A 162 31.56 -6.37 6.92
N SER A 163 32.87 -6.60 6.87
CA SER A 163 33.50 -7.45 5.83
C SER A 163 33.19 -8.95 6.03
N LYS A 164 31.94 -9.26 6.39
CA LYS A 164 31.27 -10.49 5.97
C LYS A 164 30.09 -10.00 5.18
N ALA A 165 30.28 -9.78 3.87
CA ALA A 165 29.20 -9.51 2.95
C ALA A 165 28.09 -10.54 3.22
N LYS A 166 27.05 -10.15 3.95
CA LYS A 166 25.81 -10.91 4.02
C LYS A 166 25.25 -10.76 2.62
N VAL A 167 25.66 -11.64 1.73
CA VAL A 167 25.03 -11.84 0.43
C VAL A 167 23.56 -12.00 0.74
N LYS A 168 22.79 -10.95 0.50
CA LYS A 168 21.33 -11.01 0.59
C LYS A 168 20.88 -11.84 -0.60
N CYS A 169 21.02 -13.16 -0.49
CA CYS A 169 20.47 -14.08 -1.46
C CYS A 169 18.99 -13.77 -1.57
N LYS A 170 18.51 -13.57 -2.80
CA LYS A 170 17.11 -13.23 -3.00
C LYS A 170 16.29 -14.40 -2.47
N LYS A 171 15.28 -14.12 -1.66
CA LYS A 171 14.41 -15.17 -1.06
C LYS A 171 13.93 -16.19 -2.10
N ARG A 172 13.70 -15.74 -3.34
CA ARG A 172 13.31 -16.59 -4.48
C ARG A 172 14.37 -17.64 -4.84
N GLU A 173 15.64 -17.24 -4.90
CA GLU A 173 16.77 -18.12 -5.24
C GLU A 173 16.99 -19.17 -4.16
N VAL A 174 16.96 -18.75 -2.88
CA VAL A 174 17.04 -19.67 -1.75
C VAL A 174 15.91 -20.68 -1.76
N THR A 175 14.67 -20.24 -1.99
CA THR A 175 13.52 -21.15 -2.08
C THR A 175 13.57 -22.06 -3.31
N LYS A 176 14.20 -21.64 -4.40
CA LYS A 176 14.37 -22.45 -5.60
C LYS A 176 15.39 -23.57 -5.32
N ALA A 177 16.56 -23.23 -4.81
CA ALA A 177 17.59 -24.19 -4.42
C ALA A 177 17.08 -25.19 -3.36
N ALA A 178 16.34 -24.71 -2.35
CA ALA A 178 15.75 -25.59 -1.35
C ALA A 178 14.71 -26.58 -1.93
N ARG A 179 13.94 -26.17 -2.95
CA ARG A 179 12.99 -27.07 -3.63
C ARG A 179 13.71 -28.11 -4.48
N GLU A 180 14.78 -27.71 -5.16
CA GLU A 180 15.60 -28.61 -5.98
C GLU A 180 16.27 -29.67 -5.10
N LEU A 181 16.87 -29.26 -3.97
CA LEU A 181 17.43 -30.18 -2.97
C LEU A 181 16.36 -31.13 -2.42
N TYR A 182 15.19 -30.60 -2.04
CA TYR A 182 14.09 -31.43 -1.56
C TYR A 182 13.64 -32.45 -2.62
N ALA A 183 13.54 -32.04 -3.90
CA ALA A 183 13.16 -32.94 -4.98
C ALA A 183 14.18 -34.06 -5.18
N GLN A 184 15.48 -33.76 -5.12
CA GLN A 184 16.55 -34.76 -5.21
C GLN A 184 16.48 -35.76 -4.06
N ILE A 185 16.34 -35.27 -2.82
CA ILE A 185 16.23 -36.13 -1.63
C ILE A 185 14.96 -36.96 -1.68
N ASN A 186 13.82 -36.37 -2.04
CA ASN A 186 12.54 -37.07 -2.12
C ASN A 186 12.59 -38.20 -3.17
N LEU A 187 13.26 -37.98 -4.30
CA LEU A 187 13.40 -38.99 -5.35
C LEU A 187 14.25 -40.18 -4.90
N GLN A 188 15.35 -39.93 -4.17
CA GLN A 188 16.15 -41.00 -3.57
C GLN A 188 15.38 -41.74 -2.46
N PHE A 189 14.69 -40.99 -1.60
CA PHE A 189 13.88 -41.56 -0.53
C PHE A 189 12.73 -42.42 -1.07
N GLN A 190 12.04 -41.97 -2.11
CA GLN A 190 10.95 -42.72 -2.73
C GLN A 190 11.43 -44.02 -3.38
N LYS A 191 12.67 -44.08 -3.89
CA LYS A 191 13.26 -45.34 -4.40
C LYS A 191 13.47 -46.38 -3.30
N ILE A 192 13.82 -45.93 -2.08
CA ILE A 192 14.12 -46.82 -0.94
C ILE A 192 12.82 -47.20 -0.22
N CYS A 193 12.00 -46.21 0.12
CA CYS A 193 10.85 -46.39 1.02
C CYS A 193 9.52 -46.54 0.27
N GLN A 194 9.49 -46.42 -1.06
CA GLN A 194 8.30 -46.46 -1.94
C GLN A 194 7.19 -45.43 -1.61
N VAL A 195 7.40 -44.60 -0.58
CA VAL A 195 6.51 -43.51 -0.19
C VAL A 195 7.22 -42.15 -0.32
N PRO A 196 6.49 -41.06 -0.62
CA PRO A 196 7.05 -39.72 -0.61
C PRO A 196 7.55 -39.33 0.79
N LEU A 197 8.66 -38.60 0.86
CA LEU A 197 9.27 -38.16 2.11
C LEU A 197 8.30 -37.32 2.96
N ALA A 198 7.49 -36.46 2.34
CA ALA A 198 6.47 -35.69 3.06
C ALA A 198 5.42 -36.56 3.75
N GLN A 199 5.10 -37.73 3.18
CA GLN A 199 4.11 -38.64 3.76
C GLN A 199 4.73 -39.43 4.92
N ALA A 200 5.97 -39.90 4.76
CA ALA A 200 6.72 -40.56 5.81
C ALA A 200 6.98 -39.65 7.03
N LEU A 201 7.28 -38.37 6.81
CA LEU A 201 7.48 -37.40 7.89
C LEU A 201 6.21 -37.11 8.70
N VAL A 202 5.04 -37.29 8.10
CA VAL A 202 3.74 -37.06 8.76
C VAL A 202 3.29 -38.31 9.53
N SER A 203 3.77 -39.50 9.16
CA SER A 203 3.53 -40.72 9.94
C SER A 203 4.33 -40.79 11.24
N VAL A 204 5.35 -39.94 11.44
CA VAL A 204 6.12 -39.87 12.68
C VAL A 204 5.40 -38.98 13.70
N PRO A 205 4.80 -39.55 14.77
CA PRO A 205 3.95 -38.78 15.70
C PRO A 205 4.74 -37.73 16.48
N GLU A 206 6.03 -37.99 16.73
CA GLU A 206 6.94 -37.16 17.52
C GLU A 206 7.22 -35.80 16.86
N LEU A 207 7.13 -35.73 15.53
CA LEU A 207 7.42 -34.50 14.79
C LEU A 207 6.23 -33.53 14.76
N GLN A 208 5.02 -33.97 15.15
CA GLN A 208 3.78 -33.18 15.13
C GLN A 208 3.55 -32.42 13.80
N LEU A 209 4.04 -32.98 12.68
CA LEU A 209 3.95 -32.35 11.38
C LEU A 209 2.60 -32.67 10.74
N GLN A 210 1.95 -31.65 10.19
CA GLN A 210 0.75 -31.82 9.38
C GLN A 210 1.07 -31.54 7.91
N GLN A 211 0.45 -32.31 7.02
CA GLN A 211 0.51 -31.97 5.59
C GLN A 211 -0.11 -30.60 5.38
N LYS A 212 0.62 -29.76 4.65
CA LYS A 212 0.12 -28.44 4.27
C LYS A 212 -1.07 -28.62 3.33
N LYS A 213 -2.24 -28.22 3.80
CA LYS A 213 -3.47 -28.17 3.00
C LYS A 213 -3.27 -27.34 1.74
N SER A 214 -3.85 -27.78 0.64
CA SER A 214 -3.81 -27.03 -0.62
C SER A 214 -4.54 -25.69 -0.47
N LYS A 215 -4.23 -24.73 -1.37
CA LYS A 215 -4.94 -23.44 -1.40
C LYS A 215 -6.44 -23.61 -1.59
N THR A 216 -6.85 -24.64 -2.33
CA THR A 216 -8.25 -24.94 -2.63
C THR A 216 -8.97 -25.49 -1.40
N GLU A 217 -8.35 -26.41 -0.68
CA GLU A 217 -8.88 -26.96 0.58
C GLU A 217 -8.99 -25.89 1.66
N MET A 218 -7.96 -25.05 1.84
CA MET A 218 -8.06 -23.92 2.78
C MET A 218 -9.22 -22.98 2.45
N LYS A 219 -9.47 -22.72 1.16
CA LYS A 219 -10.63 -21.92 0.71
C LYS A 219 -11.96 -22.64 0.95
N LYS A 220 -12.00 -23.97 0.90
CA LYS A 220 -13.19 -24.78 1.20
C LYS A 220 -13.48 -24.75 2.70
N GLU A 221 -12.48 -25.02 3.54
CA GLU A 221 -12.61 -24.96 5.00
C GLU A 221 -13.04 -23.59 5.50
N LYS A 222 -12.48 -22.51 4.94
CA LYS A 222 -12.90 -21.15 5.28
C LYS A 222 -14.37 -20.92 4.94
N ARG A 223 -14.84 -21.42 3.80
CA ARG A 223 -16.25 -21.34 3.39
C ARG A 223 -17.15 -22.16 4.30
N ASP A 224 -16.73 -23.36 4.70
CA ASP A 224 -17.51 -24.22 5.58
C ASP A 224 -17.57 -23.68 7.01
N CYS A 225 -16.47 -23.12 7.52
CA CYS A 225 -16.47 -22.40 8.79
C CYS A 225 -17.41 -21.19 8.75
N TYR A 226 -17.37 -20.40 7.67
CA TYR A 226 -18.30 -19.29 7.48
C TYR A 226 -19.76 -19.76 7.45
N ARG A 227 -20.07 -20.84 6.74
CA ARG A 227 -21.43 -21.42 6.70
C ARG A 227 -21.90 -21.85 8.09
N LYS A 228 -21.04 -22.50 8.88
CA LYS A 228 -21.37 -22.93 10.26
C LYS A 228 -21.65 -21.73 11.17
N VAL A 229 -20.79 -20.70 11.11
CA VAL A 229 -20.99 -19.48 11.90
C VAL A 229 -22.27 -18.76 11.47
N LYS A 230 -22.51 -18.65 10.15
CA LYS A 230 -23.74 -18.05 9.63
C LYS A 230 -24.98 -18.80 10.11
N ALA A 231 -25.00 -20.13 9.99
CA ALA A 231 -26.11 -20.96 10.44
C ALA A 231 -26.38 -20.78 11.93
N ARG A 232 -25.32 -20.75 12.77
CA ARG A 232 -25.46 -20.52 14.21
C ARG A 232 -26.07 -19.15 14.52
N ILE A 233 -25.61 -18.09 13.84
CA ILE A 233 -26.15 -16.73 14.02
C ILE A 233 -27.63 -16.69 13.60
N GLU A 234 -27.98 -17.33 12.49
CA GLU A 234 -29.37 -17.39 12.03
C GLU A 234 -30.28 -18.18 12.99
N GLU A 235 -29.75 -19.22 13.64
CA GLU A 235 -30.44 -19.99 14.68
C GLU A 235 -30.63 -19.15 15.96
N GLU A 236 -29.58 -18.51 16.46
CA GLU A 236 -29.65 -17.57 17.59
C GLU A 236 -30.65 -16.45 17.32
N TRP A 237 -30.72 -15.94 16.09
CA TRP A 237 -31.70 -14.94 15.69
C TRP A 237 -33.12 -15.46 15.68
N LYS A 238 -33.36 -16.72 15.30
CA LYS A 238 -34.68 -17.35 15.36
C LYS A 238 -35.13 -17.55 16.80
N GLU A 239 -34.24 -18.00 17.68
CA GLU A 239 -34.54 -18.23 19.10
C GLU A 239 -34.84 -16.93 19.84
N THR A 240 -34.06 -15.87 19.58
CA THR A 240 -34.22 -14.56 20.23
C THR A 240 -35.23 -13.65 19.53
N ASP A 241 -35.84 -14.11 18.42
CA ASP A 241 -36.71 -13.30 17.57
C ASP A 241 -37.90 -12.74 18.36
N MET A 242 -38.59 -13.59 19.12
CA MET A 242 -39.74 -13.21 19.96
C MET A 242 -39.34 -12.19 21.04
N LEU A 243 -38.24 -12.44 21.76
CA LEU A 243 -37.72 -11.52 22.77
C LEU A 243 -37.37 -10.15 22.19
N ARG A 244 -36.79 -10.12 20.99
CA ARG A 244 -36.45 -8.88 20.28
C ARG A 244 -37.69 -8.13 19.76
N CYS A 245 -38.76 -8.84 19.39
CA CYS A 245 -40.05 -8.25 19.01
C CYS A 245 -40.72 -7.51 20.17
N PHE A 246 -40.82 -8.18 21.31
CA PHE A 246 -41.64 -7.72 22.43
C PHE A 246 -40.83 -6.92 23.45
N GLY A 247 -39.51 -7.11 23.53
CA GLY A 247 -38.61 -6.38 24.44
C GLY A 247 -38.33 -4.93 24.02
N ASN A 248 -38.32 -4.62 22.71
CA ASN A 248 -37.92 -3.31 22.21
C ASN A 248 -39.07 -2.38 21.78
N ARG A 249 -40.35 -2.74 22.02
CA ARG A 249 -41.53 -1.97 21.56
C ARG A 249 -41.44 -1.51 20.09
N GLN A 250 -40.78 -2.29 19.23
CA GLN A 250 -40.67 -1.97 17.81
C GLN A 250 -42.00 -2.29 17.11
N SER A 251 -42.46 -1.41 16.23
CA SER A 251 -43.66 -1.69 15.43
C SER A 251 -43.41 -2.81 14.42
N LEU A 252 -44.46 -3.58 14.07
CA LEU A 252 -44.37 -4.69 13.12
C LEU A 252 -43.76 -4.28 11.76
N LYS A 253 -44.05 -3.06 11.29
CA LYS A 253 -43.48 -2.51 10.05
C LYS A 253 -41.99 -2.18 10.17
N SER A 254 -41.54 -1.64 11.30
CA SER A 254 -40.11 -1.39 11.55
C SER A 254 -39.33 -2.70 11.61
N ARG A 255 -39.90 -3.71 12.29
CA ARG A 255 -39.31 -5.04 12.37
C ARG A 255 -39.21 -5.72 11.00
N GLN A 256 -40.24 -5.60 10.16
CA GLN A 256 -40.20 -6.17 8.81
C GLN A 256 -39.08 -5.54 7.96
N LYS A 257 -38.86 -4.22 8.08
CA LYS A 257 -37.73 -3.54 7.43
C LYS A 257 -36.37 -4.01 7.96
N ASP A 258 -36.22 -4.12 9.28
CA ASP A 258 -34.97 -4.60 9.89
C ASP A 258 -34.69 -6.07 9.51
N ARG A 259 -35.73 -6.91 9.46
CA ARG A 259 -35.61 -8.31 9.01
C ARG A 259 -35.12 -8.39 7.57
N LEU A 260 -35.70 -7.60 6.66
CA LEU A 260 -35.27 -7.55 5.26
C LEU A 260 -33.87 -6.96 5.09
N ALA A 261 -33.45 -6.04 5.97
CA ALA A 261 -32.13 -5.43 5.94
C ALA A 261 -31.02 -6.35 6.53
N GLN A 262 -31.38 -7.22 7.48
CA GLN A 262 -30.44 -8.11 8.19
C GLN A 262 -30.40 -9.53 7.64
N ALA A 263 -31.49 -10.01 7.04
CA ALA A 263 -31.49 -11.29 6.38
C ALA A 263 -30.63 -11.22 5.11
N PHE A 264 -29.55 -11.98 5.08
CA PHE A 264 -28.93 -12.41 3.83
C PHE A 264 -29.89 -13.40 3.14
N GLU A 265 -31.07 -12.94 2.73
CA GLU A 265 -32.02 -13.78 2.00
C GLU A 265 -31.30 -14.28 0.73
N PRO A 266 -31.18 -15.60 0.51
CA PRO A 266 -31.11 -16.10 -0.85
C PRO A 266 -32.41 -15.65 -1.51
N ARG A 267 -32.33 -15.13 -2.74
CA ARG A 267 -33.55 -15.00 -3.58
C ARG A 267 -34.28 -16.33 -3.48
N LEU A 268 -35.46 -16.33 -2.85
CA LEU A 268 -36.34 -17.47 -2.90
C LEU A 268 -36.57 -17.76 -4.39
N SER A 269 -36.29 -19.02 -4.76
CA SER A 269 -36.62 -19.57 -6.07
C SER A 269 -38.08 -19.24 -6.39
N PRO A 270 -38.39 -18.64 -7.56
CA PRO A 270 -39.77 -18.39 -7.95
C PRO A 270 -40.38 -19.70 -8.45
N GLU A 271 -40.87 -20.56 -7.56
CA GLU A 271 -41.69 -21.71 -7.95
C GLU A 271 -43.11 -21.32 -8.41
N HIS A 272 -43.46 -20.03 -8.47
CA HIS A 272 -44.78 -19.56 -8.93
C HIS A 272 -44.75 -18.44 -9.97
N SER A 273 -43.74 -18.40 -10.85
CA SER A 273 -43.87 -17.63 -12.09
C SER A 273 -43.18 -18.39 -13.22
N GLN A 274 -43.96 -19.22 -13.91
CA GLN A 274 -43.61 -19.70 -15.24
C GLN A 274 -43.64 -18.50 -16.21
N VAL A 275 -42.60 -17.70 -16.18
CA VAL A 275 -42.21 -16.88 -17.33
C VAL A 275 -40.93 -17.54 -17.85
N PRO A 276 -40.90 -18.05 -19.09
CA PRO A 276 -39.70 -18.67 -19.62
C PRO A 276 -38.55 -17.66 -19.51
N GLU A 277 -37.48 -18.10 -18.85
CA GLU A 277 -36.28 -17.32 -18.61
C GLU A 277 -35.63 -17.03 -19.97
N ILE A 278 -35.96 -15.88 -20.57
CA ILE A 278 -35.25 -15.38 -21.75
C ILE A 278 -33.83 -15.07 -21.28
N LYS A 279 -32.90 -16.00 -21.54
CA LYS A 279 -31.46 -15.77 -21.38
C LYS A 279 -31.10 -14.53 -22.20
N ARG A 280 -30.92 -13.40 -21.52
CA ARG A 280 -30.45 -12.17 -22.17
C ARG A 280 -29.01 -12.43 -22.61
N SER A 281 -28.80 -12.62 -23.91
CA SER A 281 -27.46 -12.68 -24.49
C SER A 281 -26.73 -11.35 -24.22
N PRO A 282 -25.39 -11.36 -24.08
CA PRO A 282 -24.60 -10.16 -23.83
C PRO A 282 -24.71 -9.10 -24.94
N VAL A 283 -25.31 -9.44 -26.08
CA VAL A 283 -25.26 -8.69 -27.34
C VAL A 283 -26.55 -7.90 -27.63
N GLY A 284 -27.59 -8.06 -26.81
CA GLY A 284 -28.85 -7.32 -26.97
C GLY A 284 -29.72 -7.88 -28.09
N ILE A 285 -30.90 -7.26 -28.28
CA ILE A 285 -31.94 -7.71 -29.21
C ILE A 285 -31.53 -7.38 -30.65
N PHE A 286 -31.21 -8.40 -31.47
CA PHE A 286 -30.74 -8.26 -32.85
C PHE A 286 -31.72 -7.53 -33.79
N ASP A 287 -33.00 -7.47 -33.43
CA ASP A 287 -34.05 -6.82 -34.23
C ASP A 287 -34.01 -5.30 -34.17
N LYS A 288 -33.30 -4.72 -33.18
CA LYS A 288 -33.17 -3.27 -33.02
C LYS A 288 -31.95 -2.68 -33.73
N MET A 289 -31.13 -3.51 -34.35
CA MET A 289 -29.92 -3.10 -35.07
C MET A 289 -30.22 -3.06 -36.58
N ALA A 290 -29.81 -1.98 -37.24
CA ALA A 290 -29.98 -1.80 -38.69
C ALA A 290 -28.70 -2.23 -39.41
N TRP A 291 -28.82 -3.25 -40.26
CA TRP A 291 -27.77 -3.84 -41.10
C TRP A 291 -28.38 -4.84 -42.08
N ASP A 292 -27.67 -5.13 -43.17
CA ASP A 292 -28.12 -6.04 -44.23
C ASP A 292 -27.82 -7.50 -43.86
N LYS A 293 -28.82 -8.16 -43.28
CA LYS A 293 -28.73 -9.52 -42.73
C LYS A 293 -28.69 -10.58 -43.83
N ASP A 294 -29.44 -10.40 -44.90
CA ASP A 294 -29.64 -11.41 -45.95
C ASP A 294 -28.43 -11.47 -46.89
N ALA A 295 -27.87 -10.30 -47.24
CA ALA A 295 -26.64 -10.24 -48.02
C ALA A 295 -25.45 -10.82 -47.23
N LEU A 296 -25.36 -10.54 -45.92
CA LEU A 296 -24.32 -11.09 -45.05
C LEU A 296 -24.42 -12.61 -44.91
N LYS A 297 -25.63 -13.16 -44.78
CA LYS A 297 -25.84 -14.62 -44.75
C LYS A 297 -25.38 -15.27 -46.05
N SER A 298 -25.78 -14.70 -47.19
CA SER A 298 -25.43 -15.20 -48.53
C SER A 298 -23.92 -15.21 -48.76
N GLU A 299 -23.19 -14.16 -48.32
CA GLU A 299 -21.73 -14.13 -48.45
C GLU A 299 -21.06 -15.17 -47.54
N VAL A 300 -21.53 -15.33 -46.30
CA VAL A 300 -20.96 -16.30 -45.36
C VAL A 300 -21.19 -17.75 -45.81
N GLU A 301 -22.35 -18.03 -46.42
CA GLU A 301 -22.65 -19.35 -47.02
C GLU A 301 -21.82 -19.63 -48.29
N SER A 302 -21.37 -18.59 -48.99
CA SER A 302 -20.51 -18.74 -50.17
C SER A 302 -19.06 -19.11 -49.85
N TYR A 303 -18.66 -19.07 -48.58
CA TYR A 303 -17.29 -19.41 -48.17
C TYR A 303 -17.07 -20.91 -48.09
N GLU A 304 -15.94 -21.36 -48.67
CA GLU A 304 -15.49 -22.75 -48.54
C GLU A 304 -15.20 -23.10 -47.06
N ASN A 305 -15.53 -24.34 -46.70
CA ASN A 305 -15.30 -24.87 -45.36
C ASN A 305 -13.83 -24.72 -44.96
N GLY A 306 -13.58 -24.03 -43.84
CA GLY A 306 -12.23 -23.80 -43.30
C GLY A 306 -11.59 -22.48 -43.71
N LYS A 307 -12.26 -21.63 -44.51
CA LYS A 307 -11.77 -20.28 -44.82
C LYS A 307 -11.79 -19.39 -43.56
N PHE A 308 -10.69 -18.67 -43.33
CA PHE A 308 -10.59 -17.72 -42.23
C PHE A 308 -11.36 -16.44 -42.57
N VAL A 309 -12.36 -16.11 -41.75
CA VAL A 309 -13.19 -14.90 -41.92
C VAL A 309 -12.83 -13.86 -40.85
N ASN A 310 -12.53 -12.64 -41.29
CA ASN A 310 -12.37 -11.49 -40.39
C ASN A 310 -13.73 -10.87 -40.06
N TRP A 311 -14.32 -11.35 -38.97
CA TRP A 311 -15.65 -10.94 -38.50
C TRP A 311 -15.79 -9.44 -38.21
N SER A 312 -14.71 -8.78 -37.81
CA SER A 312 -14.71 -7.34 -37.54
C SER A 312 -14.76 -6.53 -38.83
N GLN A 313 -14.15 -7.04 -39.90
CA GLN A 313 -14.18 -6.42 -41.22
C GLN A 313 -15.53 -6.64 -41.89
N LEU A 314 -16.06 -7.87 -41.84
CA LEU A 314 -17.39 -8.20 -42.32
C LEU A 314 -18.47 -7.32 -41.65
N ALA A 315 -18.33 -7.06 -40.35
CA ALA A 315 -19.24 -6.16 -39.64
C ALA A 315 -19.17 -4.69 -40.09
N LYS A 316 -18.05 -4.24 -40.67
CA LYS A 316 -17.93 -2.90 -41.27
C LYS A 316 -18.53 -2.87 -42.67
N ASP A 317 -18.24 -3.89 -43.48
CA ASP A 317 -18.68 -3.97 -44.87
C ASP A 317 -20.22 -4.01 -44.96
N TYR A 318 -20.86 -4.68 -44.00
CA TYR A 318 -22.33 -4.74 -43.87
C TYR A 318 -22.95 -3.70 -42.93
N ASN A 319 -22.18 -2.67 -42.55
CA ASN A 319 -22.64 -1.55 -41.72
C ASN A 319 -23.37 -1.98 -40.44
N VAL A 320 -22.78 -2.89 -39.65
CA VAL A 320 -23.36 -3.32 -38.36
C VAL A 320 -23.34 -2.16 -37.37
N THR A 321 -24.50 -1.54 -37.16
CA THR A 321 -24.62 -0.36 -36.30
C THR A 321 -25.24 -0.66 -34.93
N ASN A 322 -24.82 0.11 -33.92
CA ASN A 322 -25.50 0.18 -32.64
C ASN A 322 -26.79 1.01 -32.76
N THR A 323 -27.65 1.00 -31.74
CA THR A 323 -28.89 1.80 -31.62
C THR A 323 -28.73 3.31 -31.85
N LYS A 324 -27.49 3.82 -31.90
CA LYS A 324 -27.13 5.21 -32.19
C LYS A 324 -26.66 5.44 -33.64
N GLY A 325 -26.81 4.46 -34.54
CA GLY A 325 -26.44 4.56 -35.96
C GLY A 325 -24.93 4.60 -36.26
N LYS A 326 -24.08 4.27 -35.28
CA LYS A 326 -22.61 4.17 -35.45
C LYS A 326 -22.18 2.72 -35.54
N ILE A 327 -21.11 2.44 -36.31
CA ILE A 327 -20.51 1.11 -36.41
C ILE A 327 -20.22 0.55 -35.02
N ALA A 328 -20.72 -0.65 -34.75
CA ALA A 328 -20.60 -1.28 -33.44
C ALA A 328 -19.14 -1.70 -33.18
N ALA A 329 -18.56 -1.25 -32.07
CA ALA A 329 -17.21 -1.64 -31.66
C ALA A 329 -17.08 -3.16 -31.41
N ASN A 330 -18.19 -3.81 -31.08
CA ASN A 330 -18.32 -5.26 -30.94
C ASN A 330 -19.00 -5.92 -32.16
N GLY A 331 -18.95 -5.28 -33.34
CA GLY A 331 -19.61 -5.74 -34.57
C GLY A 331 -19.32 -7.19 -34.91
N GLY A 332 -18.05 -7.62 -34.87
CA GLY A 332 -17.70 -9.01 -35.17
C GLY A 332 -18.26 -10.05 -34.19
N GLN A 333 -18.56 -9.67 -32.95
CA GLN A 333 -19.25 -10.55 -32.00
C GLN A 333 -20.76 -10.59 -32.25
N ILE A 334 -21.35 -9.46 -32.67
CA ILE A 334 -22.77 -9.38 -33.08
C ILE A 334 -23.03 -10.31 -34.26
N VAL A 335 -22.19 -10.26 -35.29
CA VAL A 335 -22.32 -11.13 -36.47
C VAL A 335 -22.26 -12.61 -36.10
N LYS A 336 -21.28 -13.00 -35.27
CA LYS A 336 -21.12 -14.40 -34.82
C LYS A 336 -22.31 -14.91 -34.02
N GLU A 337 -22.84 -14.10 -33.10
CA GLU A 337 -23.97 -14.53 -32.28
C GLU A 337 -25.29 -14.55 -33.09
N TRP A 338 -25.44 -13.65 -34.06
CA TRP A 338 -26.59 -13.65 -34.97
C TRP A 338 -26.59 -14.89 -35.88
N LEU A 339 -25.47 -15.20 -36.55
CA LEU A 339 -25.36 -16.41 -37.38
C LEU A 339 -25.66 -17.68 -36.58
N LYS A 340 -25.12 -17.80 -35.37
CA LYS A 340 -25.45 -18.91 -34.45
C LYS A 340 -26.93 -19.00 -34.10
N SER A 341 -27.63 -17.87 -34.04
CA SER A 341 -29.07 -17.83 -33.77
C SER A 341 -29.93 -18.21 -34.99
N VAL A 342 -29.43 -17.95 -36.20
CA VAL A 342 -30.06 -18.37 -37.46
C VAL A 342 -29.82 -19.86 -37.71
N ASP A 343 -28.60 -20.35 -37.48
CA ASP A 343 -28.23 -21.78 -37.62
C ASP A 343 -28.99 -22.69 -36.66
N SER A 344 -29.42 -22.19 -35.49
CA SER A 344 -30.26 -22.97 -34.57
C SER A 344 -31.69 -23.20 -35.07
N ASN A 345 -32.13 -22.47 -36.11
CA ASN A 345 -33.45 -22.58 -36.71
C ASN A 345 -33.45 -23.21 -38.13
N ASP A 346 -32.30 -23.30 -38.80
CA ASP A 346 -32.16 -23.88 -40.15
C ASP A 346 -31.48 -25.27 -40.12
N THR A 347 -31.94 -26.19 -40.96
CA THR A 347 -31.50 -27.60 -41.04
C THR A 347 -30.13 -27.83 -41.70
N THR A 348 -29.37 -26.77 -42.00
CA THR A 348 -28.02 -26.84 -42.57
C THR A 348 -26.99 -26.22 -41.62
N PRO A 349 -26.13 -27.01 -40.97
CA PRO A 349 -25.18 -26.46 -40.01
C PRO A 349 -24.03 -25.73 -40.71
N ILE A 350 -23.90 -24.41 -40.48
CA ILE A 350 -22.68 -23.66 -40.82
C ILE A 350 -21.56 -24.16 -39.90
N GLN A 351 -20.77 -25.12 -40.37
CA GLN A 351 -19.70 -25.74 -39.59
C GLN A 351 -18.49 -24.80 -39.46
N MET A 352 -18.26 -24.37 -38.21
CA MET A 352 -17.00 -23.89 -37.62
C MET A 352 -16.00 -23.14 -38.53
N ILE A 353 -16.28 -21.85 -38.73
CA ILE A 353 -15.27 -20.87 -39.12
C ILE A 353 -14.43 -20.51 -37.88
N HIS A 354 -13.16 -20.92 -37.86
CA HIS A 354 -12.22 -20.62 -36.77
C HIS A 354 -11.92 -19.11 -36.70
N ALA A 355 -12.00 -18.54 -35.49
CA ALA A 355 -11.77 -17.12 -35.24
C ALA A 355 -10.28 -16.79 -35.07
N PHE A 356 -9.80 -15.80 -35.82
CA PHE A 356 -8.54 -15.10 -35.55
C PHE A 356 -8.76 -14.10 -34.40
N ASP A 357 -7.92 -14.16 -33.35
CA ASP A 357 -7.98 -13.26 -32.19
C ASP A 357 -6.74 -12.37 -32.20
N GLU A 358 -6.84 -11.26 -32.94
CA GLU A 358 -5.75 -10.29 -33.13
C GLU A 358 -5.64 -9.36 -31.90
N ARG A 359 -5.27 -9.96 -30.76
CA ARG A 359 -4.85 -9.22 -29.56
C ARG A 359 -3.60 -9.85 -28.95
N ARG A 360 -2.51 -9.86 -29.72
CA ARG A 360 -1.13 -9.77 -29.24
C ARG A 360 -0.17 -9.69 -30.43
N GLY A 361 0.35 -8.50 -30.67
CA GLY A 361 1.46 -8.28 -31.58
C GLY A 361 1.40 -6.90 -32.19
N GLU A 362 2.01 -5.92 -31.53
CA GLU A 362 3.02 -5.03 -32.12
C GLU A 362 3.44 -3.94 -31.13
N ALA A 363 4.78 -3.77 -31.06
CA ALA A 363 5.62 -2.70 -30.52
C ALA A 363 5.38 -2.17 -29.09
#